data_AF-A0A957W0D4-F1
#
_entry.id   AF-A0A957W0D4-F1
#
_cell.length_a   1.000
_cell.length_b   1.000
_cell.length_c   1.000
_cell.angle_alpha   90.00
_cell.angle_beta   90.00
_cell.angle_gamma   90.00
#
_symmetry.space_group_name_H-M   'P 1'
#
loop_
_entity.id
_entity.type
_entity.pdbx_description
1 polymer ?
#
loop_
_entity_poly.entity_id
_entity_poly.type
_entity_poly.pdbx_seq_one_letter_code
_entity_poly.pdbx_strand_id
1 'polypeptide(L)'
;MELSRADSIAANIYAEIRALPAPNTASMRAVRRQYSQKLQQVEPAFVLKLAKELIETYNQRWLAYEFIRYHKPTFQQLGEAELELFGQGIDSWDSVDAFARLLAGPAWLQGHVTDEVIHRWAHSDDLWWRRAALVSTVALNMRSQGGQGDVSRTLAICRLLVSDSEDMVEKGLSWALRELVVHDPDAVRAFLTEHEAELSARVKREVRNKLSTGLKNPKAKTV
;
A
#
# COMPACT_ATOMS: atom_id res chain seq x y z
N MET A 1 -20.57 23.49 11.53
CA MET A 1 -21.20 23.73 10.21
C MET A 1 -20.46 23.02 9.08
N GLU A 2 -19.11 23.01 9.05
CA GLU A 2 -18.35 22.15 8.11
C GLU A 2 -18.40 20.66 8.47
N LEU A 3 -18.47 20.33 9.77
CA LEU A 3 -18.55 18.92 10.20
C LEU A 3 -19.75 18.20 9.56
N SER A 4 -20.97 18.76 9.66
CA SER A 4 -22.17 18.12 9.11
C SER A 4 -22.14 17.98 7.58
N ARG A 5 -21.27 18.74 6.90
CA ARG A 5 -21.12 18.69 5.44
C ARG A 5 -20.25 17.52 4.99
N ALA A 6 -19.16 17.21 5.68
CA ALA A 6 -18.34 16.04 5.37
C ALA A 6 -19.15 14.74 5.55
N ASP A 7 -19.92 14.67 6.64
CA ASP A 7 -20.74 13.50 6.99
C ASP A 7 -21.84 13.27 5.94
N SER A 8 -22.50 14.35 5.52
CA SER A 8 -23.49 14.30 4.44
C SER A 8 -22.88 13.88 3.09
N ILE A 9 -21.66 14.33 2.77
CA ILE A 9 -20.97 13.92 1.54
C ILE A 9 -20.56 12.44 1.60
N ALA A 10 -20.05 11.97 2.74
CA ALA A 10 -19.73 10.55 2.94
C ALA A 10 -20.96 9.66 2.76
N ALA A 11 -22.09 10.06 3.35
CA ALA A 11 -23.37 9.37 3.21
C ALA A 11 -23.82 9.27 1.75
N ASN A 12 -23.72 10.38 0.99
CA ASN A 12 -24.10 10.42 -0.42
C ASN A 12 -23.18 9.54 -1.28
N ILE A 13 -21.86 9.60 -1.06
CA ILE A 13 -20.90 8.73 -1.74
C ILE A 13 -21.25 7.25 -1.46
N TYR A 14 -21.46 6.90 -0.20
CA TYR A 14 -21.78 5.54 0.18
C TYR A 14 -23.11 5.07 -0.44
N ALA A 15 -24.14 5.90 -0.44
CA ALA A 15 -25.42 5.60 -1.06
C ALA A 15 -25.28 5.36 -2.58
N GLU A 16 -24.51 6.20 -3.28
CA GLU A 16 -24.25 6.01 -4.71
C GLU A 16 -23.48 4.72 -4.99
N ILE A 17 -22.45 4.40 -4.19
CA ILE A 17 -21.69 3.15 -4.31
C ILE A 17 -22.58 1.93 -4.09
N ARG A 18 -23.47 1.98 -3.09
CA ARG A 18 -24.44 0.91 -2.80
C ARG A 18 -25.49 0.73 -3.88
N ALA A 19 -25.80 1.79 -4.63
CA ALA A 19 -26.74 1.76 -5.75
C ALA A 19 -26.10 1.29 -7.07
N LEU A 20 -24.78 1.09 -7.13
CA LEU A 20 -24.11 0.63 -8.35
C LEU A 20 -24.58 -0.78 -8.74
N PRO A 21 -24.98 -1.00 -10.01
CA PRO A 21 -25.36 -2.34 -10.49
C PRO A 21 -24.23 -3.37 -10.38
N ALA A 22 -22.98 -2.91 -10.49
CA ALA A 22 -21.77 -3.73 -10.34
C ALA A 22 -20.70 -2.91 -9.58
N PRO A 23 -20.56 -3.08 -8.26
CA PRO A 23 -19.57 -2.36 -7.46
C PRO A 23 -18.18 -2.98 -7.62
N ASN A 24 -17.47 -2.54 -8.66
CA ASN A 24 -16.09 -2.94 -8.93
C ASN A 24 -15.18 -1.70 -8.91
N THR A 25 -13.87 -1.90 -8.95
CA THR A 25 -12.89 -0.79 -8.88
C THR A 25 -13.15 0.30 -9.92
N ALA A 26 -13.57 -0.05 -11.14
CA ALA A 26 -13.80 0.94 -12.19
C ALA A 26 -15.04 1.80 -11.90
N SER A 27 -16.16 1.18 -11.50
CA SER A 27 -17.39 1.91 -11.16
C SER A 27 -17.23 2.74 -9.88
N MET A 28 -16.54 2.22 -8.87
CA MET A 28 -16.23 2.97 -7.66
C MET A 28 -15.31 4.18 -7.95
N ARG A 29 -14.33 4.05 -8.85
CA ARG A 29 -13.51 5.18 -9.30
C ARG A 29 -14.32 6.22 -10.07
N ALA A 30 -15.34 5.82 -10.82
CA ALA A 30 -16.20 6.77 -11.52
C ALA A 30 -16.93 7.68 -10.52
N VAL A 31 -17.53 7.09 -9.48
CA VAL A 31 -18.15 7.84 -8.36
C VAL A 31 -17.10 8.72 -7.69
N ARG A 32 -15.94 8.17 -7.29
CA ARG A 32 -14.87 8.94 -6.66
C ARG A 32 -14.48 10.17 -7.49
N ARG A 33 -14.29 10.02 -8.81
CA ARG A 33 -13.90 11.13 -9.71
C ARG A 33 -14.97 12.22 -9.81
N GLN A 34 -16.25 11.84 -9.86
CA GLN A 34 -17.36 12.79 -9.84
C GLN A 34 -17.32 13.67 -8.58
N TYR A 35 -17.02 13.08 -7.42
CA TYR A 35 -16.87 13.83 -6.17
C TYR A 35 -15.54 14.61 -6.11
N SER A 36 -14.44 14.08 -6.64
CA SER A 36 -13.15 14.79 -6.70
C SER A 36 -13.24 16.12 -7.44
N GLN A 37 -14.08 16.22 -8.49
CA GLN A 37 -14.30 17.49 -9.19
C GLN A 37 -14.93 18.56 -8.29
N LYS A 38 -15.91 18.15 -7.46
CA LYS A 38 -16.59 19.04 -6.51
C LYS A 38 -15.70 19.42 -5.33
N LEU A 39 -14.75 18.57 -5.00
CA LEU A 39 -13.85 18.70 -3.86
C LEU A 39 -12.48 19.27 -4.25
N GLN A 40 -12.27 19.69 -5.49
CA GLN A 40 -10.94 20.10 -5.98
C GLN A 40 -10.34 21.29 -5.21
N GLN A 41 -11.19 22.20 -4.73
CA GLN A 41 -10.79 23.46 -4.08
C GLN A 41 -11.09 23.47 -2.59
N VAL A 42 -11.40 22.31 -1.99
CA VAL A 42 -11.61 22.26 -0.54
C VAL A 42 -10.28 22.16 0.19
N GLU A 43 -10.27 22.64 1.43
CA GLU A 43 -9.08 22.56 2.27
C GLU A 43 -8.71 21.11 2.59
N PRO A 44 -7.40 20.79 2.74
CA PRO A 44 -6.93 19.46 3.07
C PRO A 44 -7.64 18.82 4.27
N ALA A 45 -7.86 19.59 5.33
CA ALA A 45 -8.54 19.15 6.54
C ALA A 45 -9.96 18.60 6.27
N PHE A 46 -10.67 19.17 5.29
CA PHE A 46 -11.98 18.68 4.89
C PHE A 46 -11.91 17.27 4.28
N VAL A 47 -10.93 17.03 3.40
CA VAL A 47 -10.73 15.73 2.75
C VAL A 47 -10.30 14.67 3.76
N LEU A 48 -9.43 15.03 4.71
CA LEU A 48 -9.04 14.14 5.81
C LEU A 48 -10.25 13.77 6.67
N LYS A 49 -11.12 14.75 6.98
CA LYS A 49 -12.37 14.48 7.70
C LYS A 49 -13.30 13.55 6.91
N LEU A 50 -13.51 13.82 5.62
CA LEU A 50 -14.32 12.98 4.75
C LEU A 50 -13.78 11.54 4.70
N ALA A 51 -12.46 11.39 4.56
CA ALA A 51 -11.81 10.08 4.55
C ALA A 51 -11.99 9.33 5.88
N LYS A 52 -11.87 10.02 7.02
CA LYS A 52 -12.11 9.46 8.34
C LYS A 52 -13.56 8.95 8.47
N GLU A 53 -14.53 9.77 8.08
CA GLU A 53 -15.96 9.39 8.11
C GLU A 53 -16.26 8.17 7.21
N LEU A 54 -15.67 8.13 6.01
CA LEU A 54 -15.80 6.98 5.11
C LEU A 54 -15.30 5.69 5.75
N ILE A 55 -14.25 5.76 6.57
CA ILE A 55 -13.67 4.60 7.28
C ILE A 55 -14.54 4.22 8.47
N GLU A 56 -14.79 5.15 9.39
CA GLU A 56 -15.39 4.86 10.70
C GLU A 56 -16.87 4.48 10.58
N THR A 57 -17.63 5.17 9.71
CA THR A 57 -19.08 4.97 9.60
C THR A 57 -19.45 3.95 8.54
N TYR A 58 -18.70 3.89 7.43
CA TYR A 58 -19.09 3.12 6.23
C TYR A 58 -18.14 1.98 5.87
N ASN A 59 -17.05 1.80 6.64
CA ASN A 59 -16.00 0.82 6.37
C ASN A 59 -15.45 0.90 4.92
N GLN A 60 -15.29 2.11 4.39
CA GLN A 60 -14.84 2.40 3.02
C GLN A 60 -13.37 2.87 2.96
N ARG A 61 -12.45 2.09 3.56
CA ARG A 61 -11.01 2.41 3.59
C ARG A 61 -10.41 2.69 2.23
N TRP A 62 -10.64 1.81 1.27
CA TRP A 62 -10.08 1.96 -0.07
C TRP A 62 -10.54 3.27 -0.75
N LEU A 63 -11.81 3.66 -0.62
CA LEU A 63 -12.31 4.93 -1.16
C LEU A 63 -11.71 6.13 -0.43
N ALA A 64 -11.62 6.07 0.90
CA ALA A 64 -10.97 7.10 1.71
C ALA A 64 -9.54 7.37 1.22
N TYR A 65 -8.76 6.31 1.00
CA TYR A 65 -7.39 6.42 0.50
C TYR A 65 -7.32 6.96 -0.94
N GLU A 66 -8.27 6.60 -1.82
CA GLU A 66 -8.36 7.18 -3.16
C GLU A 66 -8.66 8.69 -3.11
N PHE A 67 -9.55 9.15 -2.22
CA PHE A 67 -9.82 10.59 -2.07
C PHE A 67 -8.59 11.35 -1.59
N ILE A 68 -7.87 10.83 -0.60
CA ILE A 68 -6.62 11.42 -0.11
C ILE A 68 -5.57 11.44 -1.24
N ARG A 69 -5.31 10.29 -1.86
CA ARG A 69 -4.26 10.14 -2.89
C ARG A 69 -4.46 11.06 -4.08
N TYR A 70 -5.70 11.26 -4.51
CA TYR A 70 -6.01 12.05 -5.70
C TYR A 70 -6.46 13.48 -5.40
N HIS A 71 -6.44 13.91 -4.13
CA HIS A 71 -6.52 15.32 -3.76
C HIS A 71 -5.11 15.84 -3.45
N LYS A 72 -4.46 16.45 -4.46
CA LYS A 72 -3.05 16.84 -4.41
C LYS A 72 -2.66 17.65 -3.15
N PRO A 73 -3.41 18.70 -2.74
CA PRO A 73 -3.07 19.45 -1.52
C PRO A 73 -3.08 18.58 -0.26
N THR A 74 -4.05 17.67 -0.12
CA THR A 74 -4.10 16.74 1.02
C THR A 74 -2.94 15.76 0.98
N PHE A 75 -2.68 15.15 -0.18
CA PHE A 75 -1.62 14.16 -0.29
C PHE A 75 -0.24 14.75 0.02
N GLN A 76 0.02 15.99 -0.41
CA GLN A 76 1.28 16.71 -0.15
C GLN A 76 1.50 17.05 1.32
N GLN A 77 0.45 17.03 2.14
CA GLN A 77 0.53 17.33 3.57
C GLN A 77 0.49 16.06 4.44
N LEU A 78 0.40 14.87 3.84
CA LEU A 78 0.44 13.62 4.62
C LEU A 78 1.79 13.48 5.30
N GLY A 79 1.81 13.50 6.63
CA GLY A 79 2.96 13.12 7.43
C GLY A 79 2.75 11.77 8.12
N GLU A 80 3.64 11.47 9.05
CA GLU A 80 3.58 10.28 9.89
C GLU A 80 2.25 10.19 10.65
N ALA A 81 1.83 11.27 11.31
CA ALA A 81 0.62 11.28 12.13
C ALA A 81 -0.65 10.94 11.33
N GLU A 82 -0.80 11.48 10.11
CA GLU A 82 -1.93 11.14 9.25
C GLU A 82 -1.85 9.69 8.76
N LEU A 83 -0.66 9.20 8.39
CA LEU A 83 -0.50 7.82 7.96
C LEU A 83 -0.84 6.84 9.11
N GLU A 84 -0.40 7.12 10.33
CA GLU A 84 -0.73 6.29 11.50
C GLU A 84 -2.21 6.33 11.84
N LEU A 85 -2.84 7.51 11.76
CA LEU A 85 -4.29 7.66 11.92
C LEU A 85 -5.06 6.79 10.91
N PHE A 86 -4.68 6.83 9.62
CA PHE A 86 -5.39 6.08 8.58
C PHE A 86 -5.01 4.59 8.53
N GLY A 87 -3.84 4.21 9.05
CA GLY A 87 -3.42 2.82 9.19
C GLY A 87 -4.03 2.09 10.39
N GLN A 88 -4.53 2.84 11.39
CA GLN A 88 -5.11 2.24 12.59
C GLN A 88 -6.33 1.35 12.27
N GLY A 89 -6.38 0.17 12.93
CA GLY A 89 -7.48 -0.77 12.84
C GLY A 89 -7.58 -1.50 11.49
N ILE A 90 -6.53 -1.49 10.68
CA ILE A 90 -6.42 -2.37 9.52
C ILE A 90 -6.29 -3.81 10.02
N ASP A 91 -7.14 -4.70 9.49
CA ASP A 91 -7.25 -6.09 9.93
C ASP A 91 -7.30 -7.09 8.75
N SER A 92 -7.03 -6.62 7.53
CA SER A 92 -7.14 -7.41 6.31
C SER A 92 -6.04 -7.12 5.29
N TRP A 93 -5.73 -8.13 4.47
CA TRP A 93 -4.68 -8.04 3.45
C TRP A 93 -5.01 -7.02 2.35
N ASP A 94 -6.28 -6.86 2.00
CA ASP A 94 -6.71 -5.91 0.99
C ASP A 94 -6.68 -4.47 1.52
N SER A 95 -7.03 -4.26 2.80
CA SER A 95 -6.97 -2.94 3.44
C SER A 95 -5.53 -2.45 3.65
N VAL A 96 -4.63 -3.32 4.12
CA VAL A 96 -3.20 -2.96 4.29
C VAL A 96 -2.52 -2.71 2.95
N ASP A 97 -2.83 -3.50 1.92
CA ASP A 97 -2.23 -3.32 0.59
C ASP A 97 -2.73 -2.02 -0.05
N ALA A 98 -4.00 -1.67 0.16
CA ALA A 98 -4.56 -0.39 -0.27
C ALA A 98 -3.88 0.77 0.45
N PHE A 99 -3.73 0.69 1.78
CA PHE A 99 -3.05 1.71 2.59
C PHE A 99 -1.61 1.92 2.12
N ALA A 100 -0.83 0.84 2.01
CA ALA A 100 0.56 0.90 1.62
C ALA A 100 0.75 1.42 0.18
N ARG A 101 -0.12 1.03 -0.76
CA ARG A 101 0.03 1.41 -2.17
C ARG A 101 -0.59 2.75 -2.55
N LEU A 102 -1.60 3.21 -1.81
CA LEU A 102 -2.25 4.49 -2.10
C LEU A 102 -1.69 5.62 -1.24
N LEU A 103 -1.30 5.34 0.01
CA LEU A 103 -0.84 6.36 0.95
C LEU A 103 0.64 6.20 1.29
N ALA A 104 1.00 5.19 2.09
CA ALA A 104 2.28 5.16 2.77
C ALA A 104 3.48 5.04 1.81
N GLY A 105 3.47 4.10 0.88
CA GLY A 105 4.52 3.93 -0.12
C GLY A 105 4.71 5.16 -1.00
N PRO A 106 3.64 5.74 -1.61
CA PRO A 106 3.76 6.99 -2.35
C PRO A 106 4.23 8.19 -1.50
N ALA A 107 3.83 8.29 -0.23
CA ALA A 107 4.27 9.35 0.67
C ALA A 107 5.77 9.20 1.01
N TRP A 108 6.22 7.96 1.25
CA TRP A 108 7.63 7.64 1.45
C TRP A 108 8.47 7.90 0.21
N LEU A 109 7.98 7.52 -0.97
CA LEU A 109 8.63 7.82 -2.26
C LEU A 109 8.82 9.33 -2.47
N GLN A 110 7.84 10.15 -2.08
CA GLN A 110 7.90 11.61 -2.23
C GLN A 110 8.64 12.32 -1.08
N GLY A 111 9.17 11.56 -0.11
CA GLY A 111 9.90 12.11 1.03
C GLY A 111 9.03 12.85 2.04
N HIS A 112 7.71 12.58 2.07
CA HIS A 112 6.83 13.16 3.09
C HIS A 112 7.04 12.52 4.46
N VAL A 113 7.57 11.29 4.49
CA VAL A 113 7.96 10.57 5.70
C VAL A 113 9.36 9.99 5.55
N THR A 114 10.04 9.80 6.68
CA THR A 114 11.42 9.29 6.71
C THR A 114 11.45 7.76 6.70
N ASP A 115 12.64 7.20 6.45
CA ASP A 115 12.86 5.75 6.46
C ASP A 115 12.56 5.17 7.87
N GLU A 116 12.85 5.94 8.93
CA GLU A 116 12.59 5.54 10.33
C GLU A 116 11.12 5.27 10.62
N VAL A 117 10.19 5.97 9.96
CA VAL A 117 8.74 5.73 10.11
C VAL A 117 8.41 4.31 9.66
N ILE A 118 8.86 3.94 8.46
CA ILE A 118 8.61 2.62 7.88
C ILE A 118 9.36 1.52 8.65
N HIS A 119 10.58 1.83 9.13
CA HIS A 119 11.34 0.92 9.98
C HIS A 119 10.61 0.62 11.30
N ARG A 120 9.97 1.62 11.94
CA ARG A 120 9.16 1.38 13.15
C ARG A 120 8.02 0.42 12.89
N TRP A 121 7.33 0.55 11.77
CA TRP A 121 6.25 -0.38 11.42
C TRP A 121 6.75 -1.81 11.20
N ALA A 122 7.96 -1.98 10.67
CA ALA A 122 8.59 -3.30 10.54
C ALA A 122 8.91 -3.97 11.89
N HIS A 123 9.03 -3.19 12.98
CA HIS A 123 9.24 -3.70 14.34
C HIS A 123 7.95 -3.81 15.16
N SER A 124 6.78 -3.54 14.57
CA SER A 124 5.50 -3.56 15.29
C SER A 124 5.09 -4.99 15.65
N ASP A 125 4.46 -5.17 16.82
CA ASP A 125 3.84 -6.45 17.22
C ASP A 125 2.64 -6.82 16.32
N ASP A 126 2.04 -5.83 15.65
CA ASP A 126 0.93 -6.03 14.72
C ASP A 126 1.45 -6.41 13.31
N LEU A 127 1.02 -7.59 12.85
CA LEU A 127 1.40 -8.14 11.54
C LEU A 127 1.01 -7.21 10.37
N TRP A 128 -0.05 -6.42 10.51
CA TRP A 128 -0.51 -5.52 9.45
C TRP A 128 0.41 -4.33 9.29
N TRP A 129 1.00 -3.81 10.38
CA TRP A 129 2.03 -2.78 10.30
C TRP A 129 3.32 -3.33 9.68
N ARG A 130 3.73 -4.55 10.05
CA ARG A 130 4.89 -5.22 9.43
C ARG A 130 4.67 -5.47 7.93
N ARG A 131 3.47 -5.92 7.55
CA ARG A 131 3.08 -6.03 6.13
C ARG A 131 3.04 -4.67 5.44
N ALA A 132 2.55 -3.62 6.08
CA ALA A 132 2.52 -2.27 5.52
C ALA A 132 3.94 -1.76 5.21
N ALA A 133 4.93 -2.06 6.06
CA ALA A 133 6.32 -1.73 5.81
C ALA A 133 6.83 -2.38 4.52
N LEU A 134 6.62 -3.69 4.35
CA LEU A 134 7.02 -4.42 3.14
C LEU A 134 6.30 -3.92 1.90
N VAL A 135 4.98 -3.77 1.95
CA VAL A 135 4.18 -3.38 0.78
C VAL A 135 4.41 -1.92 0.40
N SER A 136 4.82 -1.06 1.33
CA SER A 136 5.21 0.33 1.01
C SER A 136 6.40 0.39 0.04
N THR A 137 7.31 -0.59 0.08
CA THR A 137 8.43 -0.70 -0.88
C THR A 137 7.96 -0.90 -2.32
N VAL A 138 6.74 -1.40 -2.55
CA VAL A 138 6.19 -1.62 -3.90
C VAL A 138 6.09 -0.30 -4.66
N ALA A 139 5.75 0.81 -3.99
CA ALA A 139 5.69 2.12 -4.62
C ALA A 139 7.08 2.61 -5.09
N LEU A 140 8.15 2.26 -4.37
CA LEU A 140 9.54 2.61 -4.73
C LEU A 140 9.99 1.91 -6.02
N ASN A 141 9.45 0.72 -6.28
CA ASN A 141 9.89 -0.14 -7.38
C ASN A 141 8.91 -0.15 -8.57
N MET A 142 7.63 0.18 -8.40
CA MET A 142 6.67 0.18 -9.51
C MET A 142 6.66 1.49 -10.27
N ARG A 143 7.02 1.44 -11.57
CA ARG A 143 6.95 2.61 -12.49
C ARG A 143 5.57 3.27 -12.54
N SER A 144 4.49 2.48 -12.48
CA SER A 144 3.12 2.99 -12.47
C SER A 144 2.77 3.82 -11.23
N GLN A 145 3.57 3.73 -10.17
CA GLN A 145 3.47 4.54 -8.95
C GLN A 145 4.49 5.68 -8.89
N GLY A 146 5.33 5.83 -9.92
CA GLY A 146 6.43 6.80 -9.98
C GLY A 146 7.78 6.26 -9.47
N GLY A 147 7.82 5.00 -9.01
CA GLY A 147 9.04 4.34 -8.54
C GLY A 147 10.03 4.06 -9.66
N GLN A 148 11.32 4.22 -9.36
CA GLN A 148 12.42 3.99 -10.30
C GLN A 148 13.33 2.83 -9.87
N GLY A 149 12.98 2.14 -8.78
CA GLY A 149 13.82 1.14 -8.15
C GLY A 149 14.61 1.76 -7.00
N ASP A 150 14.44 1.22 -5.79
CA ASP A 150 15.22 1.62 -4.62
C ASP A 150 15.69 0.38 -3.87
N VAL A 151 16.87 -0.11 -4.28
CA VAL A 151 17.48 -1.33 -3.74
C VAL A 151 17.77 -1.18 -2.24
N SER A 152 18.30 -0.03 -1.83
CA SER A 152 18.74 0.20 -0.46
C SER A 152 17.57 0.13 0.52
N ARG A 153 16.53 0.95 0.28
CA ARG A 153 15.34 1.00 1.15
C ARG A 153 14.56 -0.31 1.12
N THR A 154 14.39 -0.90 -0.06
CA THR A 154 13.64 -2.17 -0.18
C THR A 154 14.32 -3.28 0.60
N LEU A 155 15.63 -3.49 0.41
CA LEU A 155 16.36 -4.54 1.11
C LEU A 155 16.51 -4.24 2.61
N ALA A 156 16.53 -2.97 3.03
CA ALA A 156 16.50 -2.62 4.45
C ALA A 156 15.24 -3.17 5.14
N ILE A 157 14.05 -2.94 4.57
CA ILE A 157 12.81 -3.50 5.12
C ILE A 157 12.80 -5.03 5.04
N CYS A 158 13.25 -5.61 3.92
CA CYS A 158 13.29 -7.07 3.76
C CYS A 158 14.17 -7.73 4.82
N ARG A 159 15.33 -7.14 5.18
CA ARG A 159 16.22 -7.65 6.24
C ARG A 159 15.54 -7.62 7.62
N LEU A 160 14.81 -6.55 7.94
CA LEU A 160 14.12 -6.42 9.23
C LEU A 160 13.04 -7.50 9.44
N LEU A 161 12.48 -8.02 8.35
CA LEU A 161 11.33 -8.94 8.37
C LEU A 161 11.66 -10.31 7.77
N VAL A 162 12.93 -10.62 7.56
CA VAL A 162 13.37 -11.83 6.84
C VAL A 162 13.01 -13.12 7.58
N SER A 163 12.99 -13.07 8.91
CA SER A 163 12.69 -14.19 9.80
C SER A 163 11.25 -14.16 10.35
N ASP A 164 10.36 -13.31 9.81
CA ASP A 164 8.96 -13.24 10.21
C ASP A 164 8.19 -14.50 9.77
N SER A 165 7.47 -15.14 10.69
CA SER A 165 6.73 -16.38 10.46
C SER A 165 5.28 -16.19 10.04
N GLU A 166 4.76 -14.96 10.04
CA GLU A 166 3.37 -14.69 9.66
C GLU A 166 3.17 -14.83 8.14
N ASP A 167 2.24 -15.69 7.71
CA ASP A 167 2.00 -16.00 6.28
C ASP A 167 1.69 -14.74 5.45
N MET A 168 1.01 -13.75 6.04
CA MET A 168 0.74 -12.48 5.36
C MET A 168 1.97 -11.58 5.26
N VAL A 169 2.89 -11.62 6.23
CA VAL A 169 4.14 -10.85 6.15
C VAL A 169 5.09 -11.52 5.16
N GLU A 170 5.23 -12.85 5.17
CA GLU A 170 6.03 -13.59 4.19
C GLU A 170 5.59 -13.33 2.74
N LYS A 171 4.27 -13.26 2.49
CA LYS A 171 3.74 -12.89 1.16
C LYS A 171 4.12 -11.46 0.77
N GLY A 172 4.16 -10.55 1.74
CA GLY A 172 4.67 -9.19 1.55
C GLY A 172 6.15 -9.18 1.17
N LEU A 173 6.97 -9.99 1.84
CA LEU A 173 8.40 -10.13 1.60
C LEU A 173 8.67 -10.67 0.19
N SER A 174 7.98 -11.74 -0.20
CA SER A 174 8.03 -12.25 -1.58
C SER A 174 7.63 -11.19 -2.60
N TRP A 175 6.61 -10.37 -2.31
CA TRP A 175 6.21 -9.32 -3.23
C TRP A 175 7.28 -8.23 -3.38
N ALA A 176 7.79 -7.68 -2.27
CA ALA A 176 8.83 -6.66 -2.27
C ALA A 176 10.06 -7.09 -3.09
N LEU A 177 10.58 -8.30 -2.83
CA LEU A 177 11.72 -8.84 -3.57
C LEU A 177 11.44 -9.02 -5.06
N ARG A 178 10.24 -9.50 -5.43
CA ARG A 178 9.88 -9.71 -6.85
C ARG A 178 9.71 -8.41 -7.64
N GLU A 179 9.28 -7.32 -7.00
CA GLU A 179 9.29 -6.00 -7.63
C GLU A 179 10.71 -5.48 -7.82
N LEU A 180 11.61 -5.77 -6.87
CA LEU A 180 13.01 -5.37 -6.95
C LEU A 180 13.80 -6.11 -8.04
N VAL A 181 13.44 -7.36 -8.36
CA VAL A 181 14.10 -8.16 -9.43
C VAL A 181 14.18 -7.41 -10.76
N VAL A 182 13.20 -6.56 -11.07
CA VAL A 182 13.16 -5.81 -12.34
C VAL A 182 14.24 -4.72 -12.41
N HIS A 183 14.75 -4.28 -11.25
CA HIS A 183 15.74 -3.21 -11.13
C HIS A 183 17.14 -3.74 -10.86
N ASP A 184 17.25 -4.70 -9.92
CA ASP A 184 18.54 -5.27 -9.54
C ASP A 184 18.39 -6.77 -9.19
N PRO A 185 18.46 -7.65 -10.20
CA PRO A 185 18.36 -9.09 -9.97
C PRO A 185 19.56 -9.65 -9.20
N ASP A 186 20.74 -9.01 -9.27
CA ASP A 186 21.94 -9.49 -8.58
C ASP A 186 21.89 -9.20 -7.09
N ALA A 187 21.43 -8.01 -6.69
CA ALA A 187 21.16 -7.70 -5.28
C ALA A 187 20.12 -8.65 -4.67
N VAL A 188 19.08 -9.02 -5.43
CA VAL A 188 18.09 -10.01 -4.96
C VAL A 188 18.70 -11.40 -4.84
N ARG A 189 19.56 -11.85 -5.77
CA ARG A 189 20.29 -13.13 -5.65
C ARG A 189 21.20 -13.15 -4.43
N ALA A 190 21.92 -12.07 -4.18
CA ALA A 190 22.77 -11.92 -3.01
C ALA A 190 21.94 -12.04 -1.72
N PHE A 191 20.83 -11.29 -1.62
CA PHE A 191 19.92 -11.35 -0.48
C PHE A 191 19.36 -12.77 -0.24
N LEU A 192 18.94 -13.47 -1.31
CA LEU A 192 18.45 -14.86 -1.19
C LEU A 192 19.51 -15.84 -0.70
N THR A 193 20.78 -15.60 -1.05
CA THR A 193 21.91 -16.46 -0.67
C THR A 193 22.30 -16.20 0.78
N GLU A 194 22.38 -14.93 1.17
CA GLU A 194 22.67 -14.49 2.54
C GLU A 194 21.65 -15.03 3.55
N HIS A 195 20.37 -14.97 3.21
CA HIS A 195 19.27 -15.35 4.11
C HIS A 195 18.62 -16.71 3.78
N GLU A 196 19.34 -17.62 3.11
CA GLU A 196 18.76 -18.88 2.62
C GLU A 196 18.15 -19.74 3.75
N ALA A 197 18.78 -19.73 4.93
CA ALA A 197 18.35 -20.49 6.10
C ALA A 197 17.10 -19.92 6.77
N GLU A 198 16.89 -18.59 6.70
CA GLU A 198 15.80 -17.89 7.37
C GLU A 198 14.55 -17.81 6.48
N LEU A 199 14.76 -17.64 5.17
CA LEU A 199 13.67 -17.47 4.22
C LEU A 199 12.82 -18.74 4.09
N SER A 200 11.51 -18.55 4.13
CA SER A 200 10.55 -19.61 3.89
C SER A 200 10.68 -20.21 2.48
N ALA A 201 10.34 -21.50 2.35
CA ALA A 201 10.41 -22.20 1.07
C ALA A 201 9.55 -21.53 -0.02
N ARG A 202 8.45 -20.87 0.38
CA ARG A 202 7.58 -20.11 -0.51
C ARG A 202 8.30 -18.91 -1.09
N VAL A 203 8.90 -18.06 -0.25
CA VAL A 203 9.59 -16.85 -0.71
C VAL A 203 10.72 -17.23 -1.67
N LYS A 204 11.55 -18.21 -1.29
CA LYS A 204 12.63 -18.73 -2.14
C LYS A 204 12.11 -19.16 -3.51
N ARG A 205 11.05 -19.97 -3.55
CA ARG A 205 10.47 -20.47 -4.81
C ARG A 205 9.93 -19.33 -5.68
N GLU A 206 9.09 -18.46 -5.12
CA GLU A 206 8.42 -17.39 -5.88
C GLU A 206 9.43 -16.36 -6.43
N VAL A 207 10.47 -16.01 -5.66
CA VAL A 207 11.50 -15.06 -6.09
C VAL A 207 12.45 -15.71 -7.10
N ARG A 208 12.88 -16.97 -6.90
CA ARG A 208 13.70 -17.71 -7.89
C ARG A 208 12.96 -17.90 -9.21
N ASN A 209 11.65 -18.17 -9.19
CA ASN A 209 10.82 -18.20 -10.39
C ASN A 209 10.82 -16.85 -11.11
N LYS A 210 10.67 -15.75 -10.37
CA LYS A 210 10.71 -14.39 -10.93
C LYS A 210 12.06 -14.07 -11.57
N LEU A 211 13.16 -14.43 -10.92
CA LEU A 211 14.53 -14.26 -11.41
C LEU A 211 14.81 -15.05 -12.70
N SER A 212 14.28 -16.27 -12.81
CA SER A 212 14.57 -17.19 -13.94
C SER A 212 13.62 -17.03 -15.13
N THR A 213 12.35 -16.70 -14.88
CA THR A 213 11.30 -16.71 -15.91
C THR A 213 10.61 -15.37 -16.13
N GLY A 214 10.88 -14.37 -15.26
CA GLY A 214 10.12 -13.13 -15.22
C GLY A 214 8.72 -13.27 -14.63
N LEU A 215 8.27 -14.48 -14.29
CA LEU A 215 6.93 -14.80 -13.77
C LEU A 215 6.98 -15.30 -12.32
N LYS A 216 5.92 -15.03 -11.55
CA LYS A 216 5.77 -15.55 -10.18
C LYS A 216 5.62 -17.08 -10.17
N ASN A 217 4.70 -17.57 -11.00
CA ASN A 217 4.33 -18.98 -11.12
C ASN A 217 4.30 -19.35 -12.61
N PRO A 218 5.45 -19.70 -13.23
CA PRO A 218 5.48 -20.17 -14.61
C PRO A 218 4.67 -21.47 -14.73
N LYS A 219 3.94 -21.65 -15.84
CA LYS A 219 3.32 -22.95 -16.16
C LYS A 219 4.43 -23.99 -16.34
N ALA A 220 4.24 -25.20 -15.83
CA ALA A 220 5.14 -26.30 -16.14
C ALA A 220 5.23 -26.44 -17.67
N LYS A 221 6.45 -26.52 -18.22
CA LYS A 221 6.61 -26.89 -19.62
C LYS A 221 6.08 -28.31 -19.76
N THR A 222 4.96 -28.49 -20.45
CA THR A 222 4.53 -29.80 -20.92
C THR A 222 5.61 -30.27 -21.89
N VAL A 223 6.41 -31.25 -21.47
CA VAL A 223 7.36 -31.96 -22.34
C VAL A 223 6.61 -33.09 -23.01
#